data_AF-A0A1U9K043-F1
#
_entry.id   AF-A0A1U9K043-F1
#
_cell.length_a   1.000
_cell.length_b   1.000
_cell.length_c   1.000
_cell.angle_alpha   90.00
_cell.angle_beta   90.00
_cell.angle_gamma   90.00
#
_symmetry.space_group_name_H-M   'P 1'
#
loop_
_entity.id
_entity.type
_entity.pdbx_description
1 polymer ?
#
loop_
_entity_poly.entity_id
_entity_poly.type
_entity_poly.pdbx_seq_one_letter_code
_entity_poly.pdbx_strand_id
1 'polypeptide(L)'
;MASIDFFQTPIFIIVFNRLEALRPVVSWLEQAGYKNIHLIDNASTYPPLLDYLAASPHHVHTMQENHGHLVLWKSGQFDHIIQHQPFVLNDCDVLPSKNCPADVVERLAAILARYKNFTKVGLSLHIDDLPAHYAHKQQVIEWETPFWSTPSRTARYSRRLLIPPLRITSRELLRMTPNGGVLFARHRRLVRTICLGM
;
A
#
# COMPACT_ATOMS: atom_id res chain seq x y z
N MET A 1 -18.62 19.23 10.93
CA MET A 1 -17.44 18.35 10.89
C MET A 1 -16.70 18.70 9.61
N ALA A 2 -15.40 19.02 9.67
CA ALA A 2 -14.64 19.30 8.46
C ALA A 2 -14.72 18.10 7.50
N SER A 3 -14.95 18.36 6.22
CA SER A 3 -14.86 17.33 5.18
C SER A 3 -13.44 16.78 5.19
N ILE A 4 -13.28 15.45 5.28
CA ILE A 4 -11.96 14.82 5.20
C ILE A 4 -11.52 14.91 3.74
N ASP A 5 -10.43 15.62 3.47
CA ASP A 5 -9.82 15.65 2.14
C ASP A 5 -8.91 14.42 1.97
N PHE A 6 -9.43 13.40 1.29
CA PHE A 6 -8.70 12.15 1.07
C PHE A 6 -7.50 12.32 0.14
N PHE A 7 -7.42 13.38 -0.65
CA PHE A 7 -6.27 13.68 -1.53
C PHE A 7 -5.04 14.16 -0.74
N GLN A 8 -5.21 14.48 0.55
CA GLN A 8 -4.13 14.82 1.49
C GLN A 8 -3.66 13.63 2.35
N THR A 9 -4.26 12.45 2.17
CA THR A 9 -3.82 11.23 2.87
C THR A 9 -2.35 10.97 2.53
N PRO A 10 -1.44 10.77 3.50
CA PRO A 10 -0.05 10.44 3.22
C PRO A 10 0.06 9.18 2.37
N ILE A 11 0.79 9.26 1.25
CA ILE A 11 1.06 8.13 0.37
C ILE A 11 2.55 7.84 0.38
N PHE A 12 2.94 6.73 1.01
CA PHE A 12 4.31 6.25 1.02
C PHE A 12 4.56 5.34 -0.17
N ILE A 13 5.58 5.65 -0.95
CA ILE A 13 6.08 4.82 -2.05
C ILE A 13 7.46 4.31 -1.65
N ILE A 14 7.62 2.99 -1.55
CA ILE A 14 8.94 2.38 -1.31
C ILE A 14 9.70 2.33 -2.64
N VAL A 15 10.91 2.89 -2.66
CA VAL A 15 11.73 3.02 -3.86
C VAL A 15 13.09 2.36 -3.65
N PHE A 16 13.53 1.54 -4.60
CA PHE A 16 14.89 0.99 -4.64
C PHE A 16 15.34 0.72 -6.07
N ASN A 17 16.24 1.56 -6.61
CA ASN A 17 16.89 1.38 -7.92
C ASN A 17 15.95 1.17 -9.14
N ARG A 18 14.68 1.61 -9.08
CA ARG A 18 13.66 1.37 -10.12
C ARG A 18 12.97 2.66 -10.60
N LEU A 19 13.71 3.52 -11.31
CA LEU A 19 13.18 4.79 -11.83
C LEU A 19 12.03 4.61 -12.84
N GLU A 20 12.21 3.71 -13.82
CA GLU A 20 11.24 3.55 -14.91
C GLU A 20 9.89 3.01 -14.42
N ALA A 21 9.88 2.23 -13.34
CA ALA A 21 8.64 1.77 -12.73
C ALA A 21 8.00 2.86 -11.85
N LEU A 22 8.82 3.65 -11.13
CA LEU A 22 8.36 4.71 -10.25
C LEU A 22 7.61 5.83 -10.98
N ARG A 23 8.13 6.27 -12.13
CA ARG A 23 7.61 7.42 -12.89
C ARG A 23 6.11 7.29 -13.22
N PRO A 24 5.62 6.18 -13.79
CA PRO A 24 4.18 5.96 -14.00
C PRO A 24 3.35 6.06 -12.72
N VAL A 25 3.84 5.52 -11.60
CA VAL A 25 3.11 5.52 -10.32
C VAL A 25 2.95 6.95 -9.80
N VAL A 26 4.04 7.72 -9.78
CA VAL A 26 4.00 9.13 -9.34
C VAL A 26 3.09 9.94 -10.25
N SER A 27 3.23 9.78 -11.58
CA SER A 27 2.41 10.52 -12.54
C SER A 27 0.91 10.21 -12.40
N TRP A 28 0.55 8.94 -12.15
CA TRP A 28 -0.85 8.58 -11.90
C TRP A 28 -1.39 9.26 -10.63
N LEU A 29 -0.62 9.29 -9.55
CA LEU A 29 -1.03 9.92 -8.29
C LEU A 29 -1.22 11.44 -8.44
N GLU A 30 -0.31 12.11 -9.14
CA GLU A 30 -0.41 13.54 -9.46
C GLU A 30 -1.66 13.82 -10.31
N GLN A 31 -1.89 13.04 -11.36
CA GLN A 31 -3.06 13.18 -12.24
C GLN A 31 -4.38 12.90 -11.52
N ALA A 32 -4.39 11.94 -10.59
CA ALA A 32 -5.53 11.65 -9.74
C ALA A 32 -5.78 12.74 -8.68
N GLY A 33 -4.83 13.67 -8.48
CA GLY A 33 -4.97 14.83 -7.60
C GLY A 33 -4.40 14.64 -6.19
N TYR A 34 -3.67 13.56 -5.93
CA TYR A 34 -3.02 13.33 -4.63
C TYR A 34 -1.83 14.27 -4.45
N LYS A 35 -1.74 14.90 -3.27
CA LYS A 35 -0.77 15.97 -3.00
C LYS A 35 0.28 15.61 -1.96
N ASN A 36 -0.02 14.63 -1.10
CA ASN A 36 0.84 14.26 0.03
C ASN A 36 1.61 12.96 -0.27
N ILE A 37 2.55 13.03 -1.21
CA ILE A 37 3.33 11.88 -1.68
C ILE A 37 4.69 11.89 -0.97
N HIS A 38 5.04 10.75 -0.37
CA HIS A 38 6.30 10.49 0.29
C HIS A 38 7.05 9.38 -0.45
N LEU A 39 8.24 9.69 -0.98
CA LEU A 39 9.13 8.74 -1.62
C LEU A 39 10.16 8.27 -0.59
N ILE A 40 10.12 6.99 -0.24
CA ILE A 40 11.10 6.38 0.68
C ILE A 40 12.19 5.73 -0.16
N ASP A 41 13.32 6.41 -0.31
CA ASP A 41 14.49 5.86 -0.97
C ASP A 41 15.20 4.89 -0.02
N ASN A 42 15.09 3.60 -0.31
CA ASN A 42 15.56 2.52 0.53
C ASN A 42 17.04 2.19 0.24
N ALA A 43 17.88 3.22 0.31
CA ALA A 43 19.32 3.22 0.02
C ALA A 43 19.64 2.84 -1.44
N SER A 44 19.04 3.55 -2.41
CA SER A 44 19.37 3.35 -3.82
C SER A 44 20.81 3.78 -4.15
N THR A 45 21.36 3.15 -5.18
CA THR A 45 22.70 3.44 -5.73
C THR A 45 22.64 3.76 -7.22
N TYR A 46 21.46 3.71 -7.84
CA TYR A 46 21.25 3.99 -9.26
C TYR A 46 21.21 5.50 -9.53
N PRO A 47 22.23 6.10 -10.19
CA PRO A 47 22.35 7.56 -10.28
C PRO A 47 21.15 8.28 -10.90
N PRO A 48 20.55 7.81 -12.02
CA PRO A 48 19.37 8.48 -12.58
C PRO A 48 18.18 8.56 -11.62
N LEU A 49 18.02 7.56 -10.74
CA LEU A 49 16.99 7.62 -9.70
C LEU A 49 17.34 8.65 -8.63
N LEU A 50 18.61 8.72 -8.21
CA LEU A 50 19.06 9.70 -7.22
C LEU A 50 18.86 11.13 -7.74
N ASP A 51 19.17 11.39 -9.00
CA ASP A 51 18.93 12.69 -9.65
C ASP A 51 17.44 13.02 -9.69
N TYR A 52 16.59 12.04 -10.05
CA TYR A 52 15.14 12.19 -10.05
C TYR A 52 14.58 12.52 -8.66
N LEU A 53 15.05 11.82 -7.63
CA LEU A 53 14.63 12.04 -6.25
C LEU A 53 15.11 13.41 -5.73
N ALA A 54 16.33 13.81 -6.03
CA ALA A 54 16.88 15.11 -5.62
C ALA A 54 16.12 16.29 -6.24
N ALA A 55 15.60 16.13 -7.47
CA ALA A 55 14.81 17.14 -8.16
C ALA A 55 13.29 17.05 -7.86
N SER A 56 12.85 16.06 -7.07
CA SER A 56 11.44 15.80 -6.84
C SER A 56 10.78 16.90 -6.00
N PRO A 57 9.58 17.39 -6.37
CA PRO A 57 8.81 18.34 -5.53
C PRO A 57 8.12 17.66 -4.34
N HIS A 58 8.20 16.33 -4.26
CA HIS A 58 7.57 15.49 -3.24
C HIS A 58 8.45 15.36 -1.99
N HIS A 59 7.91 14.78 -0.93
CA HIS A 59 8.68 14.50 0.27
C HIS A 59 9.59 13.28 0.05
N VAL A 60 10.90 13.49 -0.03
CA VAL A 60 11.87 12.41 -0.20
C VAL A 60 12.54 12.07 1.13
N HIS A 61 12.57 10.78 1.47
CA HIS A 61 13.18 10.24 2.69
C HIS A 61 14.25 9.24 2.30
N THR A 62 15.53 9.60 2.45
CA THR A 62 16.66 8.73 2.12
C THR A 62 17.08 7.91 3.33
N MET A 63 17.10 6.59 3.18
CA MET A 63 17.58 5.65 4.20
C MET A 63 19.10 5.49 4.12
N GLN A 64 19.74 5.28 5.27
CA GLN A 64 21.18 5.00 5.33
C GLN A 64 21.54 3.59 4.86
N GLU A 65 20.61 2.64 5.01
CA GLU A 65 20.75 1.26 4.58
C GLU A 65 19.43 0.73 4.01
N ASN A 66 19.50 -0.42 3.34
CA ASN A 66 18.31 -1.06 2.77
C ASN A 66 17.58 -1.88 3.86
N HIS A 67 16.39 -1.43 4.25
CA HIS A 67 15.54 -2.09 5.25
C HIS A 67 14.53 -3.10 4.64
N GLY A 68 14.67 -3.42 3.35
CA GLY A 68 13.75 -4.24 2.58
C GLY A 68 12.34 -3.67 2.46
N HIS A 69 11.37 -4.51 2.09
CA HIS A 69 9.96 -4.13 1.92
C HIS A 69 9.27 -3.63 3.21
N LEU A 70 9.93 -3.73 4.37
CA LEU A 70 9.43 -3.25 5.65
C LEU A 70 10.02 -1.89 6.05
N VAL A 71 10.70 -1.18 5.15
CA VAL A 71 11.37 0.09 5.42
C VAL A 71 10.48 1.13 6.11
N LEU A 72 9.19 1.19 5.75
CA LEU A 72 8.23 2.09 6.39
C LEU A 72 8.17 1.89 7.92
N TRP A 73 8.26 0.64 8.39
CA TRP A 73 8.22 0.33 9.82
C TRP A 73 9.62 0.20 10.45
N LYS A 74 10.56 -0.44 9.75
CA LYS A 74 11.90 -0.74 10.30
C LYS A 74 12.78 0.50 10.46
N SER A 75 12.55 1.53 9.65
CA SER A 75 13.30 2.79 9.77
C SER A 75 12.99 3.57 11.05
N GLY A 76 11.81 3.35 11.67
CA GLY A 76 11.34 4.12 12.83
C GLY A 76 10.98 5.59 12.55
N GLN A 77 11.22 6.09 11.33
CA GLN A 77 11.06 7.53 11.01
C GLN A 77 9.58 7.96 10.93
N PHE A 78 8.67 7.02 10.67
CA PHE A 78 7.27 7.30 10.33
C PHE A 78 6.27 6.92 11.42
N ASP A 79 6.73 6.58 12.62
CA ASP A 79 5.87 6.15 13.73
C ASP A 79 4.78 7.17 14.08
N HIS A 80 5.12 8.46 14.01
CA HIS A 80 4.18 9.55 14.25
C HIS A 80 3.00 9.59 13.25
N ILE A 81 3.14 9.02 12.05
CA ILE A 81 2.05 8.87 11.08
C ILE A 81 1.37 7.52 11.27
N ILE A 82 2.17 6.44 11.28
CA ILE A 82 1.68 5.05 11.32
C ILE A 82 0.85 4.77 12.56
N GLN A 83 1.09 5.45 13.67
CA GLN A 83 0.39 5.22 14.94
C GLN A 83 -0.79 6.18 15.18
N HIS A 84 -0.92 7.26 14.38
CA HIS A 84 -1.91 8.31 14.65
C HIS A 84 -2.91 8.60 13.51
N GLN A 85 -2.60 8.33 12.23
CA GLN A 85 -3.48 8.71 11.13
C GLN A 85 -3.45 7.77 9.91
N PRO A 86 -4.58 7.57 9.20
CA PRO A 86 -4.61 6.73 8.01
C PRO A 86 -3.55 7.14 6.98
N PHE A 87 -2.97 6.15 6.31
CA PHE A 87 -1.96 6.35 5.27
C PHE A 87 -2.09 5.28 4.18
N VAL A 88 -1.53 5.58 3.02
CA VAL A 88 -1.38 4.65 1.91
C VAL A 88 0.07 4.16 1.86
N LEU A 89 0.27 2.87 1.63
CA LEU A 89 1.56 2.28 1.27
C LEU A 89 1.47 1.67 -0.13
N ASN A 90 2.42 2.00 -0.99
CA ASN A 90 2.56 1.46 -2.33
C ASN A 90 4.03 1.11 -2.62
N ASP A 91 4.24 0.13 -3.49
CA ASP A 91 5.57 -0.13 -4.05
C ASP A 91 5.79 0.72 -5.31
N CYS A 92 7.06 1.02 -5.63
CA CYS A 92 7.39 1.84 -6.79
C CYS A 92 7.01 1.22 -8.15
N ASP A 93 6.69 -0.08 -8.21
CA ASP A 93 6.33 -0.79 -9.43
C ASP A 93 4.89 -1.31 -9.46
N VAL A 94 4.06 -0.84 -8.52
CA VAL A 94 2.62 -1.12 -8.50
C VAL A 94 1.86 0.10 -9.03
N LEU A 95 1.50 0.04 -10.31
CA LEU A 95 0.68 1.05 -10.99
C LEU A 95 -0.81 0.69 -10.89
N PRO A 96 -1.68 1.61 -10.42
CA PRO A 96 -3.12 1.39 -10.50
C PRO A 96 -3.59 1.17 -11.94
N SER A 97 -4.55 0.25 -12.12
CA SER A 97 -5.11 -0.04 -13.46
C SER A 97 -5.75 1.20 -14.08
N LYS A 98 -5.83 1.24 -15.42
CA LYS A 98 -6.42 2.35 -16.19
C LYS A 98 -7.85 2.72 -15.74
N ASN A 99 -8.60 1.73 -15.24
CA ASN A 99 -9.98 1.90 -14.77
C ASN A 99 -10.07 2.16 -13.25
N CYS A 100 -8.94 2.30 -12.55
CA CYS A 100 -8.91 2.63 -11.13
C CYS A 100 -9.43 4.06 -10.93
N PRO A 101 -10.45 4.28 -10.10
CA PRO A 101 -11.03 5.60 -9.93
C PRO A 101 -10.07 6.52 -9.12
N ALA A 102 -10.03 7.82 -9.46
CA ALA A 102 -9.11 8.77 -8.84
C ALA A 102 -9.33 8.91 -7.32
N ASP A 103 -10.57 8.80 -6.86
CA ASP A 103 -11.01 8.84 -5.45
C ASP A 103 -10.84 7.49 -4.72
N VAL A 104 -9.96 6.60 -5.21
CA VAL A 104 -9.77 5.25 -4.64
C VAL A 104 -9.47 5.25 -3.14
N VAL A 105 -8.70 6.22 -2.63
CA VAL A 105 -8.39 6.31 -1.19
C VAL A 105 -9.64 6.58 -0.35
N GLU A 106 -10.53 7.45 -0.81
CA GLU A 106 -11.83 7.70 -0.16
C GLU A 106 -12.67 6.43 -0.12
N ARG A 107 -12.81 5.75 -1.28
CA ARG A 107 -13.56 4.50 -1.38
C ARG A 107 -13.02 3.43 -0.44
N LEU A 108 -11.70 3.33 -0.35
CA LEU A 108 -11.01 2.41 0.54
C LEU A 108 -11.23 2.76 2.02
N ALA A 109 -11.14 4.04 2.37
CA ALA A 109 -11.43 4.52 3.71
C ALA A 109 -12.88 4.25 4.13
N ALA A 110 -13.84 4.40 3.21
CA ALA A 110 -15.25 4.09 3.44
C ALA A 110 -15.47 2.59 3.75
N ILE A 111 -14.74 1.70 3.07
CA ILE A 111 -14.77 0.26 3.35
C ILE A 111 -14.22 -0.04 4.75
N LEU A 112 -13.06 0.53 5.12
CA LEU A 112 -12.56 0.38 6.49
C LEU A 112 -13.51 1.00 7.53
N ALA A 113 -14.22 2.07 7.18
CA ALA A 113 -15.24 2.66 8.03
C ALA A 113 -16.42 1.73 8.27
N ARG A 114 -16.83 0.95 7.26
CA ARG A 114 -17.87 -0.07 7.36
C ARG A 114 -17.41 -1.31 8.13
N TYR A 115 -16.17 -1.75 7.95
CA TYR A 115 -15.62 -2.95 8.57
C TYR A 115 -14.64 -2.64 9.70
N LYS A 116 -15.18 -2.25 10.87
CA LYS A 116 -14.38 -1.78 12.03
C LYS A 116 -13.35 -2.80 12.56
N ASN A 117 -13.54 -4.09 12.31
CA ASN A 117 -12.64 -5.16 12.75
C ASN A 117 -11.36 -5.27 11.89
N PHE A 118 -11.25 -4.48 10.82
CA PHE A 118 -10.10 -4.51 9.93
C PHE A 118 -9.32 -3.21 10.00
N THR A 119 -8.01 -3.35 9.91
CA THR A 119 -7.05 -2.26 10.01
C THR A 119 -6.34 -2.00 8.69
N LYS A 120 -6.52 -2.85 7.68
CA LYS A 120 -5.96 -2.65 6.35
C LYS A 120 -6.91 -3.06 5.23
N VAL A 121 -6.96 -2.23 4.18
CA VAL A 121 -7.64 -2.47 2.90
C VAL A 121 -6.65 -2.16 1.79
N GLY A 122 -6.93 -2.57 0.57
CA GLY A 122 -6.07 -2.34 -0.56
C GLY A 122 -6.70 -2.79 -1.85
N LEU A 123 -6.02 -2.64 -2.98
CA LEU A 123 -6.47 -3.13 -4.29
C LEU A 123 -6.04 -4.59 -4.49
N SER A 124 -6.67 -5.31 -5.41
CA SER A 124 -6.20 -6.62 -5.90
C SER A 124 -5.50 -6.44 -7.24
N LEU A 125 -4.72 -7.45 -7.63
CA LEU A 125 -3.93 -7.39 -8.86
C LEU A 125 -4.81 -7.68 -10.07
N HIS A 126 -4.56 -6.94 -11.15
CA HIS A 126 -5.08 -7.25 -12.46
C HIS A 126 -4.37 -8.51 -12.96
N ILE A 127 -5.15 -9.51 -13.40
CA ILE A 127 -4.64 -10.83 -13.76
C ILE A 127 -4.70 -11.13 -15.26
N ASP A 128 -5.48 -10.35 -16.00
CA ASP A 128 -5.73 -10.57 -17.43
C ASP A 128 -4.58 -10.06 -18.31
N ASP A 129 -3.67 -9.24 -17.78
CA ASP A 129 -2.54 -8.62 -18.49
C ASP A 129 -1.17 -9.18 -18.08
N LEU A 130 -1.13 -10.30 -17.32
CA LEU A 130 0.12 -10.90 -16.89
C LEU A 130 0.94 -11.43 -18.09
N PRO A 131 2.22 -11.06 -18.25
CA PRO A 131 3.05 -11.49 -19.37
C PRO A 131 3.19 -13.02 -19.46
N ALA A 132 3.11 -13.58 -20.66
CA ALA A 132 3.22 -15.04 -20.85
C ALA A 132 4.57 -15.62 -20.37
N HIS A 133 5.63 -14.83 -20.39
CA HIS A 133 6.97 -15.22 -19.95
C HIS A 133 7.21 -15.03 -18.45
N TYR A 134 6.24 -14.53 -17.68
CA TYR A 134 6.39 -14.36 -16.25
C TYR A 134 6.33 -15.72 -15.54
N ALA A 135 7.44 -16.13 -14.93
CA ALA A 135 7.62 -17.45 -14.33
C ALA A 135 6.54 -17.82 -13.29
N HIS A 136 5.98 -16.84 -12.59
CA HIS A 136 4.96 -17.06 -11.55
C HIS A 136 3.53 -16.74 -12.01
N LYS A 137 3.30 -16.54 -13.32
CA LYS A 137 1.98 -16.16 -13.87
C LYS A 137 0.85 -17.04 -13.36
N GLN A 138 1.02 -18.36 -13.45
CA GLN A 138 -0.02 -19.31 -13.04
C GLN A 138 -0.31 -19.25 -11.54
N GLN A 139 0.73 -19.09 -10.71
CA GLN A 139 0.59 -18.95 -9.26
C GLN A 139 -0.17 -17.66 -8.90
N VAL A 140 0.15 -16.54 -9.57
CA VAL A 140 -0.57 -15.27 -9.36
C VAL A 140 -2.02 -15.40 -9.79
N ILE A 141 -2.31 -16.00 -10.96
CA ILE A 141 -3.68 -16.23 -11.43
C ILE A 141 -4.46 -17.08 -10.42
N GLU A 142 -3.89 -18.19 -9.96
CA GLU A 142 -4.55 -19.07 -8.98
C GLU A 142 -4.83 -18.36 -7.65
N TRP A 143 -3.90 -17.54 -7.17
CA TRP A 143 -4.06 -16.78 -5.93
C TRP A 143 -5.08 -15.65 -6.05
N GLU A 144 -5.13 -14.98 -7.19
CA GLU A 144 -5.96 -13.79 -7.40
C GLU A 144 -7.35 -14.12 -7.98
N THR A 145 -7.54 -15.24 -8.69
CA THR A 145 -8.84 -15.64 -9.29
C THR A 145 -10.00 -15.66 -8.28
N PRO A 146 -9.86 -16.19 -7.05
CA PRO A 146 -10.92 -16.10 -6.04
C PRO A 146 -11.30 -14.65 -5.70
N PHE A 147 -10.42 -13.70 -5.98
CA PHE A 147 -10.68 -12.27 -5.84
C PHE A 147 -11.49 -11.65 -7.01
N TRP A 148 -11.71 -12.38 -8.09
CA TRP A 148 -12.46 -11.91 -9.26
C TRP A 148 -13.81 -12.63 -9.43
N SER A 149 -13.88 -13.93 -9.09
CA SER A 149 -15.04 -14.79 -9.41
C SER A 149 -16.31 -14.61 -8.56
N THR A 150 -16.30 -13.77 -7.53
CA THR A 150 -17.44 -13.65 -6.60
C THR A 150 -17.89 -12.19 -6.40
N PRO A 151 -19.00 -11.76 -6.99
CA PRO A 151 -19.65 -10.50 -6.64
C PRO A 151 -20.51 -10.69 -5.38
N SER A 152 -19.91 -10.72 -4.19
CA SER A 152 -20.68 -10.94 -2.96
C SER A 152 -21.32 -9.65 -2.44
N ARG A 153 -22.66 -9.60 -2.48
CA ARG A 153 -23.52 -8.52 -1.95
C ARG A 153 -23.54 -8.44 -0.41
N THR A 154 -22.89 -9.35 0.29
CA THR A 154 -22.93 -9.43 1.76
C THR A 154 -21.61 -9.98 2.30
N ALA A 155 -20.98 -9.22 3.20
CA ALA A 155 -19.74 -9.58 3.86
C ALA A 155 -19.90 -10.88 4.67
N ARG A 156 -19.18 -11.92 4.26
CA ARG A 156 -18.98 -13.12 5.08
C ARG A 156 -17.49 -13.46 5.06
N TYR A 157 -16.89 -13.27 6.23
CA TYR A 157 -15.65 -13.83 6.77
C TYR A 157 -14.46 -14.03 5.83
N SER A 158 -13.37 -13.34 6.18
CA SER A 158 -12.06 -13.24 5.52
C SER A 158 -12.08 -12.44 4.21
N ARG A 159 -11.43 -11.26 4.24
CA ARG A 159 -11.24 -10.40 3.05
C ARG A 159 -12.57 -9.92 2.42
N ARG A 160 -12.47 -8.92 1.56
CA ARG A 160 -13.52 -8.43 0.63
C ARG A 160 -14.70 -7.61 1.17
N LEU A 161 -14.79 -6.38 0.65
CA LEU A 161 -16.05 -5.85 0.13
C LEU A 161 -15.85 -5.02 -1.16
N LEU A 162 -16.67 -5.36 -2.16
CA LEU A 162 -17.26 -4.56 -3.26
C LEU A 162 -16.61 -3.23 -3.69
N ILE A 163 -15.47 -3.28 -4.39
CA ILE A 163 -15.18 -2.59 -5.67
C ILE A 163 -14.17 -3.50 -6.40
N PRO A 164 -14.34 -3.86 -7.68
CA PRO A 164 -13.33 -4.67 -8.37
C PRO A 164 -12.01 -3.89 -8.53
N PRO A 165 -10.87 -4.43 -8.06
CA PRO A 165 -10.74 -5.45 -7.04
C PRO A 165 -9.96 -4.92 -5.82
N LEU A 166 -10.32 -5.36 -4.60
CA LEU A 166 -9.78 -4.89 -3.33
C LEU A 166 -9.28 -6.03 -2.41
N ARG A 167 -8.09 -5.88 -1.81
CA ARG A 167 -7.42 -6.79 -0.86
C ARG A 167 -7.37 -6.23 0.57
N ILE A 168 -8.09 -6.85 1.52
CA ILE A 168 -8.09 -6.53 2.96
C ILE A 168 -7.18 -7.51 3.72
N THR A 169 -6.21 -7.06 4.52
CA THR A 169 -5.38 -7.98 5.34
C THR A 169 -5.39 -7.59 6.81
N SER A 170 -5.88 -8.47 7.68
CA SER A 170 -5.53 -8.43 9.11
C SER A 170 -4.32 -9.36 9.31
N ARG A 171 -3.13 -8.80 9.53
CA ARG A 171 -2.07 -9.56 10.22
C ARG A 171 -1.83 -8.85 11.55
N GLU A 172 -2.34 -9.45 12.60
CA GLU A 172 -1.86 -9.19 13.95
C GLU A 172 -0.34 -9.40 13.95
N LEU A 173 0.40 -8.42 14.46
CA LEU A 173 1.84 -8.48 14.56
C LEU A 173 2.17 -9.50 15.66
N LEU A 174 2.54 -10.73 15.29
CA LEU A 174 3.13 -11.69 16.23
C LEU A 174 4.52 -11.18 16.60
N ARG A 175 4.66 -10.61 17.80
CA ARG A 175 5.98 -10.46 18.45
C ARG A 175 6.27 -11.74 19.23
N MET A 176 7.28 -12.50 18.81
CA MET A 176 7.86 -13.54 19.64
C MET A 176 8.66 -12.88 20.77
N THR A 177 8.41 -13.29 22.01
CA THR A 177 9.28 -12.92 23.13
C THR A 177 10.50 -13.85 23.13
N PRO A 178 11.66 -13.41 23.68
CA PRO A 178 12.88 -14.23 23.74
C PRO A 178 12.71 -15.59 24.45
N ASN A 179 11.65 -15.76 25.25
CA ASN A 179 11.40 -16.96 26.05
C ASN A 179 10.28 -17.87 25.47
N GLY A 180 9.93 -17.74 24.20
CA GLY A 180 8.99 -18.66 23.54
C GLY A 180 7.52 -18.56 24.00
N GLY A 181 7.17 -17.55 24.78
CA GLY A 181 5.78 -17.25 25.16
C GLY A 181 5.08 -16.38 24.12
N VAL A 182 3.90 -16.82 23.65
CA VAL A 182 2.99 -16.01 22.81
C VAL A 182 2.34 -14.94 23.68
N LEU A 183 2.82 -13.71 23.60
CA LEU A 183 2.18 -12.57 24.25
C LEU A 183 1.13 -11.99 23.30
N PHE A 184 -0.15 -12.21 23.60
CA PHE A 184 -1.23 -11.49 22.92
C PHE A 184 -1.19 -10.02 23.36
N ALA A 185 -0.65 -9.15 22.50
CA ALA A 185 -0.73 -7.71 22.69
C ALA A 185 -2.17 -7.23 22.43
N ARG A 186 -3.07 -7.49 23.39
CA ARG A 186 -4.29 -6.69 23.54
C ARG A 186 -3.84 -5.30 23.98
N HIS A 187 -3.62 -4.35 23.08
CA HIS A 187 -3.83 -2.91 23.34
C HIS A 187 -3.76 -2.07 22.04
N ARG A 188 -4.94 -1.58 21.65
CA ARG A 188 -5.26 -0.21 21.16
C ARG A 188 -4.56 0.33 19.89
N ARG A 189 -5.41 0.52 18.86
CA ARG A 189 -5.28 1.43 17.70
C ARG A 189 -4.16 1.12 16.70
N LEU A 190 -4.28 -0.02 16.01
CA LEU A 190 -3.71 -0.14 14.67
C LEU A 190 -4.45 0.83 13.73
N VAL A 191 -3.74 1.85 13.30
CA VAL A 191 -4.21 2.82 12.32
C VAL A 191 -4.56 2.14 11.01
N ARG A 192 -5.54 2.70 10.33
CA ARG A 192 -6.08 2.20 9.06
C ARG A 192 -5.08 2.38 7.93
N THR A 193 -4.50 1.28 7.47
CA THR A 193 -3.58 1.24 6.33
C THR A 193 -4.35 0.99 5.04
N ILE A 194 -4.03 1.74 3.99
CA ILE A 194 -4.50 1.50 2.63
C ILE A 194 -3.29 1.01 1.82
N CYS A 195 -3.43 -0.06 1.04
CA CYS A 195 -2.35 -0.55 0.17
C CYS A 195 -2.78 -0.55 -1.29
N LEU A 196 -2.06 0.17 -2.15
CA LEU A 196 -2.42 0.22 -3.58
C LEU A 196 -1.91 -1.00 -4.38
N GLY A 197 -1.13 -1.88 -3.75
CA GLY A 197 -0.85 -3.27 -4.17
C GLY A 197 -0.11 -4.04 -3.08
N MET A 198 0.18 -5.31 -3.34
CA MET A 198 0.96 -6.20 -2.46
C MET A 198 1.72 -7.23 -3.27
#